data_AF-I3I786-F1
#
_entry.id   AF-I3I786-F1
#
_cell.length_a   1.000
_cell.length_b   1.000
_cell.length_c   1.000
_cell.angle_alpha   90.00
_cell.angle_beta   90.00
_cell.angle_gamma   90.00
#
_symmetry.space_group_name_H-M   'P 1'
#
loop_
_entity.id
_entity.type
_entity.pdbx_description
1 polymer ?
#
loop_
_entity_poly.entity_id
_entity_poly.type
_entity_poly.pdbx_seq_one_letter_code
_entity_poly.pdbx_strand_id
1 'polypeptide(L)'
;MINLVIKDYTGQAYELAGRATLPRASSAKPYSSDSYSTFRVVARLPVAPDQWMQILNRVHQRLPDLHGTHPGEVYQVVAQAIMRGDLMLYQLPTLNASHALAGKKGVGLSIIKGPKPNSATDLIPEPIKTTDSARQLLDDLGISSDMFLAHLANENLFNAAQKNNALSEALQLLASGELLAYKIPLPPKAPPSKAVEYVAATTADRTVPLAPEVNRAVDKSVSENPGKIDVTALGTHKNSQSESDLSVFVYEEPTTREVALAKSEGSSSFHIQAREKLCRFFLESNGFSESQIANAIGDEVAGIDGGVDLTKPVEIMIFPPPDEMTQYVNSHGFPGNWFDPMSNQTPDALGLSAEGRTLTSFKVPCGKGLLSYSKPIVDNWTNPNNPVSTVGGGKQLFVNDTTKKTIISLNKIGI
;
A
#
# COMPACT_ATOMS: atom_id res chain seq x y z
N MET A 1 28.61 19.11 6.13
CA MET A 1 27.27 19.41 6.66
C MET A 1 26.28 18.58 5.87
N ILE A 2 25.58 17.64 6.51
CA ILE A 2 24.57 16.80 5.84
C ILE A 2 23.23 17.42 6.18
N ASN A 3 22.49 17.90 5.18
CA ASN A 3 21.07 18.26 5.26
C ASN A 3 20.43 17.65 4.02
N LEU A 4 19.98 16.41 4.14
CA LEU A 4 19.39 15.65 3.04
C LEU A 4 17.88 15.58 3.25
N VAL A 5 17.11 15.99 2.26
CA VAL A 5 15.65 15.79 2.27
C VAL A 5 15.35 14.51 1.51
N ILE A 6 14.61 13.62 2.15
CA ILE A 6 14.25 12.30 1.64
C ILE A 6 12.73 12.18 1.75
N LYS A 7 12.06 11.79 0.67
CA LYS A 7 10.64 11.46 0.69
C LYS A 7 10.49 9.96 0.75
N ASP A 8 9.66 9.45 1.65
CA ASP A 8 9.30 8.04 1.64
C ASP A 8 8.30 7.73 0.51
N TYR A 9 7.92 6.46 0.38
CA TYR A 9 6.98 6.01 -0.64
C TYR A 9 5.55 6.55 -0.44
N THR A 10 5.20 7.02 0.76
CA THR A 10 3.90 7.67 1.05
C THR A 10 3.90 9.16 0.66
N GLY A 11 5.07 9.71 0.33
CA GLY A 11 5.27 11.13 0.05
C GLY A 11 5.58 11.97 1.30
N GLN A 12 5.64 11.36 2.48
CA GLN A 12 6.09 12.03 3.71
C GLN A 12 7.57 12.38 3.57
N ALA A 13 7.89 13.66 3.78
CA ALA A 13 9.25 14.16 3.69
C ALA A 13 9.94 14.14 5.07
N TYR A 14 11.21 13.75 5.05
CA TYR A 14 12.11 13.75 6.19
C TYR A 14 13.35 14.57 5.84
N GLU A 15 13.90 15.27 6.82
CA GLU A 15 15.20 15.92 6.75
C GLU A 15 16.18 15.18 7.66
N LEU A 16 17.24 14.63 7.08
CA LEU A 16 18.34 14.03 7.80
C LEU A 16 19.45 15.06 7.99
N ALA A 17 19.81 15.32 9.24
CA ALA A 17 20.85 16.24 9.63
C ALA A 17 21.93 15.55 10.49
N GLY A 18 23.13 16.11 10.53
CA GLY A 18 24.14 15.70 11.52
C GLY A 18 23.87 16.30 12.90
N ARG A 19 24.43 15.71 13.96
CA ARG A 19 24.28 16.14 15.37
C ARG A 19 24.30 17.66 15.64
N ALA A 20 25.21 18.39 14.98
CA ALA A 20 25.40 19.83 15.19
C ALA A 20 24.62 20.71 14.19
N THR A 21 23.80 20.11 13.31
CA THR A 21 23.11 20.82 12.24
C THR A 21 21.63 20.93 12.57
N LEU A 22 21.11 22.16 12.59
CA LEU A 22 19.69 22.42 12.75
C LEU A 22 18.94 22.16 11.43
N PRO A 23 17.66 21.75 11.49
CA PRO A 23 16.86 21.55 10.29
C PRO A 23 16.70 22.86 9.51
N ARG A 24 16.53 22.72 8.19
CA ARG A 24 16.33 23.85 7.29
C ARG A 24 14.93 24.41 7.38
N ALA A 25 13.92 23.61 7.72
CA ALA A 25 12.57 24.10 7.97
C ALA A 25 12.33 24.40 9.46
N SER A 26 11.69 25.52 9.79
CA SER A 26 11.35 25.86 11.18
C SER A 26 10.28 24.96 11.78
N SER A 27 9.48 24.33 10.93
CA SER A 27 8.37 23.44 11.28
C SER A 27 8.78 21.96 11.34
N ALA A 28 10.05 21.65 11.11
CA ALA A 28 10.59 20.31 11.21
C ALA A 28 10.46 19.78 12.65
N LYS A 29 9.81 18.63 12.82
CA LYS A 29 9.65 17.98 14.12
C LYS A 29 10.70 16.88 14.26
N PRO A 30 11.49 16.82 15.35
CA PRO A 30 12.39 15.69 15.59
C PRO A 30 11.60 14.38 15.55
N TYR A 31 12.06 13.43 14.75
CA TYR A 31 11.52 12.08 14.78
C TYR A 31 12.09 11.36 16.00
N SER A 32 11.23 11.02 16.94
CA SER A 32 11.58 10.30 18.17
C SER A 32 10.68 9.09 18.28
N SER A 33 11.29 7.91 18.31
CA SER A 33 10.60 6.63 18.42
C SER A 33 11.52 5.57 19.01
N ASP A 34 11.01 4.37 19.24
CA ASP A 34 11.82 3.23 19.66
C ASP A 34 12.78 2.76 18.55
N SER A 35 13.67 1.82 18.90
CA SER A 35 14.70 1.31 17.98
C SER A 35 14.11 0.60 16.76
N TYR A 36 13.04 -0.15 16.95
CA TYR A 36 12.39 -0.93 15.90
C TYR A 36 11.65 0.00 14.93
N SER A 37 10.89 0.96 15.45
CA SER A 37 10.19 1.97 14.65
C SER A 37 11.17 2.84 13.85
N THR A 38 12.28 3.25 14.46
CA THR A 38 13.35 4.00 13.79
C THR A 38 13.98 3.17 12.67
N PHE A 39 14.29 1.90 12.93
CA PHE A 39 14.78 0.96 11.91
C PHE A 39 13.81 0.84 10.73
N ARG A 40 12.51 0.65 10.99
CA ARG A 40 11.52 0.55 9.92
C ARG A 40 11.43 1.83 9.10
N VAL A 41 11.48 3.00 9.73
CA VAL A 41 11.50 4.26 8.97
C VAL A 41 12.73 4.33 8.09
N VAL A 42 13.93 4.04 8.61
CA VAL A 42 15.16 4.05 7.82
C VAL A 42 15.09 3.08 6.64
N ALA A 43 14.62 1.85 6.86
CA ALA A 43 14.50 0.82 5.81
C ALA A 43 13.47 1.18 4.72
N ARG A 44 12.49 2.04 5.04
CA ARG A 44 11.46 2.53 4.12
C ARG A 44 11.88 3.73 3.29
N LEU A 45 12.94 4.43 3.71
CA LEU A 45 13.46 5.57 2.97
C LEU A 45 14.16 5.07 1.68
N PRO A 46 13.93 5.69 0.52
CA PRO A 46 14.51 5.27 -0.76
C PRO A 46 15.98 5.71 -0.89
N VAL A 47 16.81 5.24 0.05
CA VAL A 47 18.25 5.49 0.10
C VAL A 47 18.96 4.14 0.08
N ALA A 48 19.79 3.92 -0.93
CA ALA A 48 20.50 2.67 -1.11
C ALA A 48 21.49 2.43 0.05
N PRO A 49 21.79 1.17 0.42
CA PRO A 49 22.74 0.84 1.48
C PRO A 49 24.10 1.55 1.32
N ASP A 50 24.64 1.61 0.11
CA ASP A 50 25.91 2.31 -0.16
C ASP A 50 25.84 3.83 0.12
N GLN A 51 24.69 4.44 -0.15
CA GLN A 51 24.47 5.86 0.17
C GLN A 51 24.37 6.08 1.67
N TRP A 52 23.71 5.17 2.40
CA TRP A 52 23.71 5.19 3.86
C TRP A 52 25.12 5.07 4.44
N MET A 53 25.94 4.16 3.90
CA MET A 53 27.35 4.03 4.29
C MET A 53 28.14 5.32 4.04
N GLN A 54 27.93 5.99 2.91
CA GLN A 54 28.53 7.29 2.63
C GLN A 54 28.09 8.38 3.62
N ILE A 55 26.81 8.39 4.02
CA ILE A 55 26.27 9.31 5.03
C ILE A 55 26.92 9.05 6.39
N LEU A 56 27.00 7.78 6.80
CA LEU A 56 27.61 7.37 8.07
C LEU A 56 29.11 7.72 8.14
N ASN A 57 29.85 7.51 7.05
CA ASN A 57 31.26 7.89 6.96
C ASN A 57 31.47 9.40 7.15
N ARG A 58 30.55 10.23 6.67
CA ARG A 58 30.62 11.70 6.80
C ARG A 58 30.33 12.21 8.22
N VAL A 59 29.69 11.42 9.07
CA VAL A 59 29.48 11.75 10.50
C VAL A 59 30.53 11.14 11.41
N HIS A 60 31.65 10.66 10.84
CA HIS A 60 32.82 10.12 11.56
C HIS A 60 32.48 8.99 12.54
N GLN A 61 31.43 8.21 12.24
CA GLN A 61 31.16 6.97 12.95
C GLN A 61 32.25 5.96 12.59
N ARG A 62 32.92 5.38 13.59
CA ARG A 62 33.71 4.16 13.35
C ARG A 62 32.71 3.07 12.98
N LEU A 63 32.59 2.80 11.69
CA LEU A 63 31.73 1.74 11.22
C LEU A 63 32.36 0.40 11.57
N PRO A 64 31.57 -0.57 12.06
CA PRO A 64 32.00 -1.96 12.02
C PRO A 64 32.32 -2.32 10.56
N ASP A 65 33.15 -3.34 10.37
CA ASP A 65 33.58 -3.76 9.05
C ASP A 65 32.40 -4.40 8.32
N LEU A 66 31.65 -3.60 7.55
CA LEU A 66 30.36 -3.96 6.93
C LEU A 66 30.52 -4.50 5.49
N HIS A 67 31.72 -4.94 5.09
CA HIS A 67 31.96 -5.45 3.75
C HIS A 67 31.12 -6.71 3.45
N GLY A 68 30.22 -6.64 2.46
CA GLY A 68 29.37 -7.76 2.03
C GLY A 68 28.13 -8.02 2.90
N THR A 69 27.72 -7.06 3.73
CA THR A 69 26.64 -7.23 4.70
C THR A 69 25.24 -7.06 4.10
N HIS A 70 24.27 -7.75 4.70
CA HIS A 70 22.85 -7.67 4.34
C HIS A 70 22.33 -6.23 4.54
N PRO A 71 21.48 -5.67 3.65
CA PRO A 71 20.97 -4.29 3.76
C PRO A 71 20.39 -3.92 5.13
N GLY A 72 19.75 -4.89 5.79
CA GLY A 72 19.23 -4.76 7.15
C GLY A 72 20.28 -4.34 8.19
N GLU A 73 21.52 -4.78 8.09
CA GLU A 73 22.58 -4.40 9.04
C GLU A 73 22.95 -2.92 8.88
N VAL A 74 23.04 -2.44 7.64
CA VAL A 74 23.27 -1.01 7.35
C VAL A 74 22.14 -0.15 7.92
N TYR A 75 20.88 -0.53 7.71
CA TYR A 75 19.73 0.19 8.27
C TYR A 75 19.73 0.20 9.80
N GLN A 76 20.14 -0.91 10.43
CA GLN A 76 20.26 -0.99 11.88
C GLN A 76 21.33 -0.05 12.42
N VAL A 77 22.49 0.05 11.76
CA VAL A 77 23.57 0.98 12.16
C VAL A 77 23.13 2.44 11.99
N VAL A 78 22.41 2.78 10.92
CA VAL A 78 21.82 4.12 10.73
C VAL A 78 20.80 4.43 11.83
N ALA A 79 19.88 3.50 12.13
CA ALA A 79 18.88 3.69 13.18
C ALA A 79 19.53 3.91 14.55
N GLN A 80 20.58 3.15 14.88
CA GLN A 80 21.35 3.36 16.10
C GLN A 80 22.07 4.73 16.13
N ALA A 81 22.62 5.18 15.00
CA ALA A 81 23.21 6.52 14.91
C ALA A 81 22.18 7.64 15.12
N ILE A 82 20.94 7.45 14.65
CA ILE A 82 19.82 8.36 14.95
C ILE A 82 19.48 8.34 16.45
N MET A 83 19.35 7.15 17.04
CA MET A 83 19.02 7.01 18.47
C MET A 83 20.09 7.60 19.40
N ARG A 84 21.37 7.51 19.03
CA ARG A 84 22.47 8.15 19.77
C ARG A 84 22.54 9.67 19.57
N GLY A 85 21.79 10.22 18.62
CA GLY A 85 21.84 11.63 18.23
C GLY A 85 23.07 12.00 17.40
N ASP A 86 23.79 11.02 16.85
CA ASP A 86 24.88 11.26 15.90
C ASP A 86 24.33 11.76 14.56
N LEU A 87 23.20 11.18 14.16
CA LEU A 87 22.30 11.68 13.13
C LEU A 87 21.00 12.17 13.79
N MET A 88 20.35 13.12 13.16
CA MET A 88 19.04 13.63 13.56
C MET A 88 18.11 13.49 12.38
N LEU A 89 17.00 12.77 12.58
CA LEU A 89 15.94 12.66 11.58
C LEU A 89 14.81 13.60 12.00
N TYR A 90 14.39 14.48 11.10
CA TYR A 90 13.27 15.38 11.32
C TYR A 90 12.15 15.06 10.33
N GLN A 91 10.92 14.93 10.82
CA GLN A 91 9.75 14.87 9.97
C GLN A 91 9.35 16.30 9.56
N LEU A 92 9.22 16.52 8.25
CA LEU A 92 8.78 17.80 7.70
C LEU A 92 7.25 17.81 7.57
N PRO A 93 6.58 18.96 7.73
CA PRO A 93 5.14 19.02 7.54
C PRO A 93 4.78 18.74 6.08
N THR A 94 3.72 17.95 5.88
CA THR A 94 3.23 17.60 4.55
C THR A 94 2.33 18.71 4.02
N LEU A 95 2.73 19.32 2.90
CA LEU A 95 1.97 20.38 2.22
C LEU A 95 1.08 19.77 1.15
N ASN A 96 -0.01 19.14 1.58
CA ASN A 96 -0.98 18.49 0.69
C ASN A 96 -2.40 19.03 0.93
N ALA A 97 -3.33 18.60 0.08
CA ALA A 97 -4.72 19.05 0.14
C ALA A 97 -5.47 18.55 1.39
N SER A 98 -5.05 17.47 2.05
CA SER A 98 -5.74 16.93 3.23
C SER A 98 -5.48 17.76 4.49
N HIS A 99 -4.34 18.44 4.57
CA HIS A 99 -3.99 19.34 5.67
C HIS A 99 -4.20 20.82 5.34
N ALA A 100 -4.65 21.14 4.12
CA ALA A 100 -4.88 22.52 3.71
C ALA A 100 -6.27 23.01 4.15
N LEU A 101 -6.33 24.25 4.62
CA LEU A 101 -7.58 24.96 4.87
C LEU A 101 -8.27 25.22 3.54
N ALA A 102 -9.45 24.61 3.33
CA ALA A 102 -10.13 24.67 2.06
C ALA A 102 -10.63 26.08 1.73
N GLY A 103 -10.11 26.67 0.66
CA GLY A 103 -10.57 27.94 0.11
C GLY A 103 -11.52 27.77 -1.08
N LYS A 104 -11.83 28.89 -1.71
CA LYS A 104 -12.61 28.98 -2.96
C LYS A 104 -11.72 28.68 -4.17
N LYS A 105 -12.35 28.48 -5.32
CA LYS A 105 -11.69 28.31 -6.64
C LYS A 105 -10.67 27.14 -6.70
N GLY A 106 -10.85 26.11 -5.89
CA GLY A 106 -9.97 24.93 -5.89
C GLY A 106 -8.57 25.22 -5.35
N VAL A 107 -8.40 26.26 -4.53
CA VAL A 107 -7.14 26.57 -3.84
C VAL A 107 -7.38 26.54 -2.34
N GLY A 108 -6.48 25.89 -1.61
CA GLY A 108 -6.44 25.85 -0.16
C GLY A 108 -5.19 26.53 0.39
N LEU A 109 -5.16 26.68 1.70
CA LEU A 109 -4.06 27.32 2.41
C LEU A 109 -3.45 26.34 3.41
N SER A 110 -2.18 25.99 3.23
CA SER A 110 -1.41 25.23 4.21
C SER A 110 -0.52 26.19 5.01
N ILE A 111 -0.52 26.07 6.33
CA ILE A 111 0.24 26.98 7.21
C ILE A 111 1.24 26.17 8.02
N ILE A 112 2.47 26.67 8.13
CA ILE A 112 3.53 26.05 8.93
C ILE A 112 4.25 27.12 9.78
N LYS A 113 5.02 26.68 10.78
CA LYS A 113 5.94 27.56 11.52
C LYS A 113 7.06 28.07 10.62
N GLY A 114 7.33 29.36 10.69
CA GLY A 114 8.46 30.06 10.07
C GLY A 114 9.58 30.37 11.06
N PRO A 115 10.58 31.19 10.68
CA PRO A 115 10.69 31.92 9.41
C PRO A 115 11.27 31.11 8.25
N LYS A 116 11.82 29.91 8.50
CA LYS A 116 12.46 29.15 7.43
C LYS A 116 11.41 28.35 6.64
N PRO A 117 11.42 28.42 5.30
CA PRO A 117 10.45 27.73 4.45
C PRO A 117 10.61 26.21 4.54
N ASN A 118 9.56 25.49 4.09
CA ASN A 118 9.61 24.04 3.95
C ASN A 118 10.64 23.64 2.87
N SER A 119 11.64 22.84 3.25
CA SER A 119 12.75 22.42 2.39
C SER A 119 12.41 21.25 1.45
N ALA A 120 11.21 20.67 1.55
CA ALA A 120 10.78 19.51 0.76
C ALA A 120 9.81 19.83 -0.39
N THR A 121 9.59 21.12 -0.65
CA THR A 121 8.70 21.59 -1.70
C THR A 121 9.34 22.71 -2.51
N ASP A 122 8.94 22.83 -3.77
CA ASP A 122 9.26 23.99 -4.61
C ASP A 122 8.21 25.11 -4.47
N LEU A 123 7.16 24.89 -3.66
CA LEU A 123 6.18 25.92 -3.36
C LEU A 123 6.83 27.07 -2.60
N ILE A 124 6.49 28.29 -2.99
CA ILE A 124 6.99 29.51 -2.37
C ILE A 124 5.90 30.02 -1.41
N PRO A 125 6.24 30.35 -0.15
CA PRO A 125 5.26 30.93 0.77
C PRO A 125 4.79 32.29 0.26
N GLU A 126 3.53 32.62 0.53
CA GLU A 126 2.93 33.90 0.16
C GLU A 126 3.66 35.06 0.86
N PRO A 127 4.05 36.12 0.14
CA PRO A 127 4.82 37.22 0.70
C PRO A 127 3.94 38.19 1.50
N ILE A 128 3.56 37.79 2.71
CA ILE A 128 2.71 38.58 3.62
C ILE A 128 3.59 39.51 4.46
N LYS A 129 3.40 40.83 4.31
CA LYS A 129 4.19 41.85 5.03
C LYS A 129 3.41 42.61 6.09
N THR A 130 2.09 42.56 6.04
CA THR A 130 1.18 43.31 6.92
C THR A 130 -0.02 42.46 7.32
N THR A 131 -0.64 42.78 8.45
CA THR A 131 -1.89 42.14 8.91
C THR A 131 -3.03 42.30 7.90
N ASP A 132 -3.08 43.44 7.21
CA ASP A 132 -4.09 43.70 6.17
C ASP A 132 -3.87 42.80 4.95
N SER A 133 -2.61 42.60 4.50
CA SER A 133 -2.32 41.64 3.43
C SER A 133 -2.63 40.20 3.82
N ALA A 134 -2.45 39.83 5.10
CA ALA A 134 -2.83 38.52 5.61
C ALA A 134 -4.35 38.33 5.59
N ARG A 135 -5.11 39.35 6.02
CA ARG A 135 -6.57 39.34 5.98
C ARG A 135 -7.09 39.27 4.54
N GLN A 136 -6.54 40.07 3.63
CA GLN A 136 -6.89 40.05 2.22
C GLN A 136 -6.70 38.66 1.60
N LEU A 137 -5.62 37.95 1.94
CA LEU A 137 -5.39 36.58 1.48
C LEU A 137 -6.50 35.61 1.95
N LEU A 138 -6.95 35.73 3.21
CA LEU A 138 -8.04 34.91 3.71
C LEU A 138 -9.37 35.24 3.00
N ASP A 139 -9.65 36.52 2.79
CA ASP A 139 -10.86 36.99 2.11
C ASP A 139 -10.90 36.54 0.63
N ASP A 140 -9.77 36.63 -0.08
CA ASP A 140 -9.61 36.17 -1.47
C ASP A 140 -9.88 34.68 -1.61
N LEU A 141 -9.44 33.90 -0.63
CA LEU A 141 -9.71 32.46 -0.53
C LEU A 141 -11.08 32.16 0.07
N GLY A 142 -11.79 33.16 0.58
CA GLY A 142 -13.09 33.00 1.25
C GLY A 142 -13.02 32.16 2.53
N ILE A 143 -11.91 32.23 3.25
CA ILE A 143 -11.67 31.54 4.51
C ILE A 143 -12.14 32.44 5.66
N SER A 144 -13.07 31.98 6.49
CA SER A 144 -13.53 32.76 7.64
C SER A 144 -12.45 32.84 8.73
N SER A 145 -12.51 33.89 9.55
CA SER A 145 -11.60 34.07 10.69
C SER A 145 -11.67 32.91 11.69
N ASP A 146 -12.88 32.37 11.95
CA ASP A 146 -13.08 31.24 12.85
C ASP A 146 -12.47 29.95 12.29
N MET A 147 -12.63 29.69 10.99
CA MET A 147 -12.01 28.55 10.33
C MET A 147 -10.49 28.62 10.38
N PHE A 148 -9.93 29.81 10.14
CA PHE A 148 -8.49 30.05 10.22
C PHE A 148 -7.95 29.80 11.63
N LEU A 149 -8.58 30.36 12.67
CA LEU A 149 -8.16 30.16 14.06
C LEU A 149 -8.31 28.70 14.50
N ALA A 150 -9.41 28.03 14.14
CA ALA A 150 -9.61 26.61 14.44
C ALA A 150 -8.54 25.74 13.79
N HIS A 151 -8.16 26.04 12.54
CA HIS A 151 -7.09 25.32 11.85
C HIS A 151 -5.74 25.50 12.55
N LEU A 152 -5.37 26.73 12.93
CA LEU A 152 -4.11 26.98 13.65
C LEU A 152 -4.07 26.29 15.02
N ALA A 153 -5.21 26.20 15.71
CA ALA A 153 -5.32 25.48 16.98
C ALA A 153 -5.13 23.97 16.79
N ASN A 154 -5.81 23.37 15.80
CA ASN A 154 -5.67 21.93 15.49
C ASN A 154 -4.24 21.55 15.11
N GLU A 155 -3.56 22.39 14.32
CA GLU A 155 -2.17 22.16 13.91
C GLU A 155 -1.14 22.52 15.00
N ASN A 156 -1.60 22.93 16.20
CA ASN A 156 -0.75 23.38 17.31
C ASN A 156 0.21 24.51 16.90
N LEU A 157 -0.25 25.39 16.01
CA LEU A 157 0.46 26.57 15.53
C LEU A 157 0.13 27.81 16.35
N PHE A 158 -1.05 27.85 16.97
CA PHE A 158 -1.51 28.99 17.76
C PHE A 158 -2.46 28.55 18.88
N ASN A 159 -2.28 29.09 20.09
CA ASN A 159 -3.21 28.87 21.20
C ASN A 159 -4.09 30.11 21.40
N ALA A 160 -5.36 30.01 20.97
CA ALA A 160 -6.31 31.11 21.04
C ALA A 160 -6.87 31.36 22.46
N ALA A 161 -6.85 30.37 23.35
CA ALA A 161 -7.54 30.44 24.64
C ALA A 161 -6.97 31.47 25.62
N GLN A 162 -5.77 32.01 25.35
CA GLN A 162 -5.06 32.90 26.26
C GLN A 162 -5.07 34.36 25.80
N LYS A 163 -5.77 34.69 24.71
CA LYS A 163 -5.57 35.95 23.99
C LYS A 163 -6.87 36.72 23.76
N ASN A 164 -6.89 38.00 24.16
CA ASN A 164 -8.06 38.86 24.00
C ASN A 164 -8.37 39.23 22.54
N ASN A 165 -7.39 39.12 21.63
CA ASN A 165 -7.57 39.40 20.20
C ASN A 165 -6.84 38.36 19.33
N ALA A 166 -7.29 37.11 19.46
CA ALA A 166 -6.69 35.93 18.81
C ALA A 166 -6.43 36.14 17.30
N LEU A 167 -7.40 36.70 16.57
CA LEU A 167 -7.27 36.92 15.13
C LEU A 167 -6.16 37.92 14.79
N SER A 168 -6.14 39.09 15.44
CA SER A 168 -5.12 40.11 15.14
C SER A 168 -3.71 39.59 15.39
N GLU A 169 -3.53 38.80 16.45
CA GLU A 169 -2.23 38.20 16.76
C GLU A 169 -1.83 37.11 15.77
N ALA A 170 -2.77 36.24 15.36
CA ALA A 170 -2.49 35.23 14.35
C ALA A 170 -2.13 35.85 12.98
N LEU A 171 -2.81 36.94 12.59
CA LEU A 171 -2.45 37.73 11.40
C LEU A 171 -1.08 38.40 11.54
N GLN A 172 -0.73 38.86 12.75
CA GLN A 172 0.58 39.44 13.04
C GLN A 172 1.70 38.39 12.89
N LEU A 173 1.46 37.13 13.29
CA LEU A 173 2.43 36.04 13.10
C LEU A 173 2.67 35.72 11.62
N LEU A 174 1.65 35.82 10.77
CA LEU A 174 1.83 35.72 9.32
C LEU A 174 2.64 36.91 8.78
N ALA A 175 2.35 38.13 9.25
CA ALA A 175 3.05 39.33 8.81
C ALA A 175 4.52 39.40 9.29
N SER A 176 4.84 38.84 10.47
CA SER A 176 6.21 38.75 10.97
C SER A 176 7.01 37.60 10.35
N GLY A 177 6.35 36.69 9.62
CA GLY A 177 6.94 35.48 9.07
C GLY A 177 7.15 34.37 10.10
N GLU A 178 6.62 34.50 11.32
CA GLU A 178 6.59 33.42 12.32
C GLU A 178 5.65 32.28 11.90
N LEU A 179 4.66 32.58 11.07
CA LEU A 179 3.89 31.61 10.30
C LEU A 179 4.10 31.86 8.80
N LEU A 180 4.24 30.78 8.04
CA LEU A 180 4.34 30.82 6.59
C LEU A 180 3.11 30.17 5.99
N ALA A 181 2.52 30.82 4.99
CA ALA A 181 1.31 30.35 4.32
C ALA A 181 1.62 29.95 2.87
N TYR A 182 1.13 28.79 2.45
CA TYR A 182 1.34 28.20 1.13
C TYR A 182 0.00 27.97 0.46
N LYS A 183 -0.17 28.46 -0.78
CA LYS A 183 -1.34 28.10 -1.59
C LYS A 183 -1.16 26.70 -2.16
N ILE A 184 -2.12 25.81 -1.87
CA ILE A 184 -2.11 24.41 -2.33
C ILE A 184 -3.30 24.19 -3.27
N PRO A 185 -3.11 23.63 -4.47
CA PRO A 185 -4.22 23.24 -5.32
C PRO A 185 -5.03 22.12 -4.64
N LEU A 186 -6.34 22.30 -4.56
CA LEU A 186 -7.27 21.32 -4.02
C LEU A 186 -7.84 20.45 -5.15
N PRO A 187 -8.14 19.16 -4.87
CA PRO A 187 -8.88 18.35 -5.82
C PRO A 187 -10.27 18.96 -6.07
N PRO A 188 -10.84 18.78 -7.28
CA PRO A 188 -12.18 19.25 -7.58
C PRO A 188 -13.20 18.63 -6.61
N LYS A 189 -14.09 19.46 -6.03
CA LYS A 189 -15.09 19.06 -5.01
C LYS A 189 -16.11 18.03 -5.50
N ALA A 190 -16.27 17.86 -6.81
CA ALA A 190 -17.15 16.86 -7.39
C ALA A 190 -16.42 16.16 -8.54
N PRO A 191 -16.54 14.83 -8.68
CA PRO A 191 -16.24 14.18 -9.94
C PRO A 191 -17.09 14.86 -11.04
N PRO A 192 -16.55 15.04 -12.26
CA PRO A 192 -17.29 15.70 -13.34
C PRO A 192 -18.66 15.06 -13.50
N SER A 193 -19.72 15.85 -13.34
CA SER A 193 -21.12 15.37 -13.35
C SER A 193 -21.56 14.84 -14.71
N LYS A 194 -20.76 15.02 -15.76
CA LYS A 194 -20.89 14.29 -17.01
C LYS A 194 -19.97 13.08 -16.96
N ALA A 195 -20.58 11.91 -16.74
CA ALA A 195 -19.98 10.66 -17.19
C ALA A 195 -19.57 10.88 -18.65
N VAL A 196 -18.29 10.68 -18.95
CA VAL A 196 -17.84 10.62 -20.34
C VAL A 196 -18.66 9.49 -20.95
N GLU A 197 -19.52 9.85 -21.90
CA GLU A 197 -20.39 8.91 -22.61
C GLU A 197 -19.46 8.00 -23.41
N TYR A 198 -19.11 6.85 -22.82
CA TYR A 198 -18.37 5.81 -23.51
C TYR A 198 -19.32 5.23 -24.55
N VAL A 199 -19.15 5.65 -25.79
CA VAL A 199 -19.76 4.99 -26.94
C VAL A 199 -19.22 3.57 -26.96
N ALA A 200 -20.06 2.60 -26.59
CA ALA A 200 -19.72 1.20 -26.65
C ALA A 200 -19.25 0.87 -28.08
N ALA A 201 -18.04 0.33 -28.21
CA ALA A 201 -17.60 -0.25 -29.47
C ALA A 201 -18.52 -1.42 -29.79
N THR A 202 -19.44 -1.22 -30.74
CA THR A 202 -20.36 -2.26 -31.20
C THR A 202 -19.57 -3.40 -31.83
N THR A 203 -19.55 -4.53 -31.14
CA THR A 203 -19.08 -5.83 -31.61
C THR A 203 -20.09 -6.40 -32.62
N ALA A 204 -19.79 -6.24 -33.91
CA ALA A 204 -20.31 -7.09 -34.96
C ALA A 204 -19.11 -7.70 -35.71
N ASP A 205 -19.20 -9.00 -35.99
CA ASP A 205 -18.30 -9.80 -36.84
C ASP A 205 -16.91 -10.20 -36.34
N ARG A 206 -16.87 -11.11 -35.34
CA ARG A 206 -15.80 -12.13 -35.31
C ARG A 206 -16.37 -13.51 -34.96
N THR A 207 -16.47 -14.36 -35.98
CA THR A 207 -16.61 -15.81 -35.85
C THR A 207 -15.31 -16.43 -35.33
N VAL A 208 -15.36 -17.07 -34.17
CA VAL A 208 -14.24 -17.85 -33.61
C VAL A 208 -14.39 -19.32 -34.04
N PRO A 209 -13.37 -19.96 -34.63
CA PRO A 209 -13.45 -21.36 -35.04
C PRO A 209 -13.27 -22.32 -33.85
N LEU A 210 -14.14 -23.34 -33.80
CA LEU A 210 -14.04 -24.48 -32.87
C LEU A 210 -12.84 -25.37 -33.25
N ALA A 211 -11.97 -25.66 -32.29
CA ALA A 211 -10.87 -26.63 -32.43
C ALA A 211 -11.31 -28.05 -32.00
N PRO A 212 -10.70 -29.11 -32.55
CA PRO A 212 -11.29 -30.45 -32.62
C PRO A 212 -11.06 -31.31 -31.37
N GLU A 213 -12.05 -32.17 -31.08
CA GLU A 213 -12.00 -33.20 -30.04
C GLU A 213 -10.95 -34.27 -30.38
N VAL A 214 -10.00 -34.51 -29.47
CA VAL A 214 -9.07 -35.64 -29.55
C VAL A 214 -9.42 -36.63 -28.44
N ASN A 215 -10.08 -37.72 -28.85
CA ASN A 215 -10.20 -38.94 -28.06
C ASN A 215 -8.81 -39.55 -27.84
N ARG A 216 -8.39 -39.73 -26.59
CA ARG A 216 -7.28 -40.63 -26.27
C ARG A 216 -7.61 -41.56 -25.12
N ALA A 217 -7.37 -42.83 -25.42
CA ALA A 217 -7.69 -44.01 -24.65
C ALA A 217 -6.94 -44.06 -23.31
N VAL A 218 -7.64 -44.61 -22.32
CA VAL A 218 -7.16 -44.97 -21.00
C VAL A 218 -6.34 -46.26 -21.13
N ASP A 219 -5.08 -46.22 -20.68
CA ASP A 219 -4.31 -47.43 -20.40
C ASP A 219 -4.14 -47.60 -18.88
N LYS A 220 -4.49 -48.79 -18.40
CA LYS A 220 -4.50 -49.21 -16.99
C LYS A 220 -3.24 -50.03 -16.67
N SER A 221 -2.52 -49.64 -15.63
CA SER A 221 -1.69 -50.55 -14.81
C SER A 221 -1.47 -49.89 -13.44
N VAL A 222 -2.19 -50.27 -12.38
CA VAL A 222 -1.91 -51.37 -11.42
C VAL A 222 -0.54 -51.27 -10.76
N SER A 223 -0.52 -50.93 -9.46
CA SER A 223 0.22 -51.68 -8.42
C SER A 223 -0.11 -51.16 -7.03
N GLU A 224 -0.64 -52.06 -6.20
CA GLU A 224 -0.93 -51.92 -4.77
C GLU A 224 0.34 -52.14 -3.93
N ASN A 225 0.47 -51.47 -2.77
CA ASN A 225 0.59 -52.17 -1.48
C ASN A 225 0.51 -51.24 -0.26
N PRO A 226 -0.19 -51.64 0.82
CA PRO A 226 -0.37 -50.84 2.04
C PRO A 226 0.59 -51.25 3.17
N GLY A 227 1.21 -50.27 3.83
CA GLY A 227 2.00 -50.47 5.05
C GLY A 227 1.37 -49.77 6.24
N LYS A 228 0.66 -50.54 7.08
CA LYS A 228 0.23 -50.16 8.43
C LYS A 228 1.46 -50.01 9.34
N ILE A 229 1.55 -48.90 10.08
CA ILE A 229 2.23 -48.87 11.38
C ILE A 229 1.34 -48.08 12.34
N ASP A 230 0.93 -48.77 13.40
CA ASP A 230 0.19 -48.28 14.55
C ASP A 230 1.10 -48.50 15.77
N VAL A 231 1.54 -47.42 16.43
CA VAL A 231 2.09 -47.48 17.79
C VAL A 231 1.75 -46.19 18.54
N THR A 232 0.81 -46.34 19.47
CA THR A 232 0.56 -45.54 20.67
C THR A 232 1.81 -45.25 21.51
N ALA A 233 1.98 -44.01 22.00
CA ALA A 233 2.47 -43.75 23.35
C ALA A 233 2.27 -42.29 23.79
N LEU A 234 1.92 -42.16 25.07
CA LEU A 234 1.58 -40.98 25.85
C LEU A 234 2.68 -39.91 25.90
N GLY A 235 2.25 -38.66 26.01
CA GLY A 235 3.09 -37.53 26.43
C GLY A 235 2.27 -36.29 26.76
N THR A 236 1.56 -36.32 27.89
CA THR A 236 0.90 -35.15 28.48
C THR A 236 1.92 -34.09 28.86
N HIS A 237 2.01 -33.01 28.07
CA HIS A 237 2.54 -31.72 28.52
C HIS A 237 1.42 -30.69 28.51
N LYS A 238 0.91 -30.40 29.71
CA LYS A 238 0.23 -29.15 30.01
C LYS A 238 1.21 -28.02 29.72
N ASN A 239 0.95 -27.21 28.71
CA ASN A 239 1.54 -25.89 28.63
C ASN A 239 0.44 -24.86 28.68
N SER A 240 0.57 -24.02 29.69
CA SER A 240 -0.32 -22.97 30.14
C SER A 240 -0.60 -21.95 29.05
N GLN A 241 -1.86 -21.51 29.05
CA GLN A 241 -2.35 -20.30 28.41
C GLN A 241 -1.33 -19.16 28.52
N SER A 242 -0.85 -18.68 27.39
CA SER A 242 -0.48 -17.29 27.20
C SER A 242 -1.43 -16.72 26.15
N GLU A 243 -2.56 -16.18 26.63
CA GLU A 243 -3.30 -15.16 25.89
C GLU A 243 -2.41 -13.92 25.81
N SER A 244 -1.46 -13.93 24.89
CA SER A 244 -0.62 -12.78 24.59
C SER A 244 -1.28 -11.98 23.47
N ASP A 245 -1.84 -10.84 23.87
CA ASP A 245 -2.01 -9.64 23.06
C ASP A 245 -2.25 -9.89 21.56
N LEU A 246 -3.52 -10.09 21.21
CA LEU A 246 -4.02 -9.64 19.92
C LEU A 246 -3.88 -8.12 19.89
N SER A 247 -2.68 -7.63 19.55
CA SER A 247 -2.52 -6.24 19.11
C SER A 247 -3.50 -6.08 17.97
N VAL A 248 -4.57 -5.33 18.22
CA VAL A 248 -5.55 -4.96 17.19
C VAL A 248 -4.77 -4.14 16.19
N PHE A 249 -4.28 -4.79 15.15
CA PHE A 249 -3.67 -4.14 14.00
C PHE A 249 -4.79 -3.29 13.40
N VAL A 250 -4.72 -1.98 13.65
CA VAL A 250 -5.63 -1.02 13.02
C VAL A 250 -5.12 -0.86 11.59
N TYR A 251 -5.65 -1.68 10.69
CA TYR A 251 -5.41 -1.55 9.26
C TYR A 251 -6.13 -0.29 8.76
N GLU A 252 -5.44 0.52 7.96
CA GLU A 252 -6.02 1.76 7.43
C GLU A 252 -6.97 1.45 6.27
N GLU A 253 -8.27 1.67 6.48
CA GLU A 253 -9.27 1.46 5.44
C GLU A 253 -9.03 2.38 4.22
N PRO A 254 -9.04 1.84 2.98
CA PRO A 254 -8.92 2.66 1.78
C PRO A 254 -10.03 3.71 1.69
N THR A 255 -9.65 4.95 1.43
CA THR A 255 -10.60 6.04 1.21
C THR A 255 -11.44 5.80 -0.05
N THR A 256 -12.60 6.45 -0.15
CA THR A 256 -13.44 6.39 -1.37
C THR A 256 -12.67 6.77 -2.64
N ARG A 257 -11.72 7.71 -2.53
CA ARG A 257 -10.86 8.11 -3.65
C ARG A 257 -9.89 7.00 -4.05
N GLU A 258 -9.25 6.35 -3.09
CA GLU A 258 -8.33 5.24 -3.35
C GLU A 258 -9.09 4.04 -3.94
N VAL A 259 -10.28 3.73 -3.44
CA VAL A 259 -11.15 2.69 -4.04
C VAL A 259 -11.50 3.04 -5.48
N ALA A 260 -11.89 4.28 -5.77
CA ALA A 260 -12.19 4.72 -7.14
C ALA A 260 -10.97 4.64 -8.07
N LEU A 261 -9.79 5.01 -7.56
CA LEU A 261 -8.54 4.99 -8.32
C LEU A 261 -8.03 3.57 -8.54
N ALA A 262 -8.23 2.65 -7.60
CA ALA A 262 -7.86 1.25 -7.77
C ALA A 262 -8.63 0.58 -8.90
N LYS A 263 -9.91 0.95 -9.06
CA LYS A 263 -10.82 0.46 -10.10
C LYS A 263 -10.59 1.11 -11.47
N SER A 264 -9.94 2.27 -11.53
CA SER A 264 -9.76 2.97 -12.81
C SER A 264 -8.60 2.38 -13.61
N GLU A 265 -8.69 2.51 -14.93
CA GLU A 265 -7.61 2.21 -15.87
C GLU A 265 -6.40 3.14 -15.66
N GLY A 266 -5.21 2.63 -15.97
CA GLY A 266 -3.94 3.38 -15.87
C GLY A 266 -2.93 2.70 -14.96
N SER A 267 -1.68 3.16 -15.01
CA SER A 267 -0.55 2.53 -14.30
C SER A 267 0.36 3.55 -13.62
N SER A 268 -0.16 4.75 -13.31
CA SER A 268 0.61 5.73 -12.55
C SER A 268 0.90 5.22 -11.14
N SER A 269 1.92 5.79 -10.49
CA SER A 269 2.27 5.44 -9.10
C SER A 269 1.08 5.53 -8.15
N PHE A 270 0.21 6.53 -8.32
CA PHE A 270 -1.01 6.65 -7.52
C PHE A 270 -2.00 5.49 -7.74
N HIS A 271 -2.13 4.97 -8.97
CA HIS A 271 -2.97 3.79 -9.25
C HIS A 271 -2.40 2.56 -8.56
N ILE A 272 -1.10 2.32 -8.71
CA ILE A 272 -0.41 1.16 -8.12
C ILE A 272 -0.57 1.18 -6.60
N GLN A 273 -0.32 2.33 -5.96
CA GLN A 273 -0.47 2.49 -4.50
C GLN A 273 -1.91 2.26 -4.03
N ALA A 274 -2.90 2.80 -4.75
CA ALA A 274 -4.31 2.59 -4.40
C ALA A 274 -4.73 1.12 -4.52
N ARG A 275 -4.23 0.41 -5.54
CA ARG A 275 -4.49 -1.02 -5.74
C ARG A 275 -3.81 -1.87 -4.68
N GLU A 276 -2.55 -1.58 -4.37
CA GLU A 276 -1.83 -2.24 -3.29
C GLU A 276 -2.56 -2.07 -1.96
N LYS A 277 -2.95 -0.84 -1.60
CA LYS A 277 -3.70 -0.55 -0.38
C LYS A 277 -5.04 -1.29 -0.33
N LEU A 278 -5.78 -1.32 -1.44
CA LEU A 278 -7.06 -2.03 -1.54
C LEU A 278 -6.91 -3.55 -1.39
N CYS A 279 -5.94 -4.15 -2.08
CA CYS A 279 -5.64 -5.58 -1.97
C CYS A 279 -5.22 -5.94 -0.54
N ARG A 280 -4.26 -5.19 0.02
CA ARG A 280 -3.75 -5.40 1.37
C ARG A 280 -4.86 -5.30 2.41
N PHE A 281 -5.69 -4.25 2.35
CA PHE A 281 -6.87 -4.11 3.21
C PHE A 281 -7.82 -5.31 3.10
N PHE A 282 -8.12 -5.80 1.88
CA PHE A 282 -8.96 -6.97 1.71
C PHE A 282 -8.34 -8.22 2.35
N LEU A 283 -7.05 -8.46 2.15
CA LEU A 283 -6.37 -9.65 2.66
C LEU A 283 -6.25 -9.60 4.20
N GLU A 284 -5.81 -8.47 4.75
CA GLU A 284 -5.66 -8.27 6.20
C GLU A 284 -7.03 -8.38 6.93
N SER A 285 -8.07 -7.72 6.40
CA SER A 285 -9.43 -7.79 6.97
C SER A 285 -10.06 -9.19 6.90
N ASN A 286 -9.51 -10.09 6.09
CA ASN A 286 -9.93 -11.48 5.98
C ASN A 286 -8.97 -12.48 6.66
N GLY A 287 -8.03 -11.98 7.47
CA GLY A 287 -7.18 -12.81 8.34
C GLY A 287 -6.03 -13.52 7.63
N PHE A 288 -5.61 -13.06 6.44
CA PHE A 288 -4.44 -13.59 5.75
C PHE A 288 -3.15 -13.14 6.43
N SER A 289 -2.16 -14.02 6.53
CA SER A 289 -0.84 -13.70 7.09
C SER A 289 -0.01 -12.82 6.15
N GLU A 290 1.00 -12.12 6.68
CA GLU A 290 1.93 -11.33 5.86
C GLU A 290 2.58 -12.14 4.74
N SER A 291 2.92 -13.41 4.99
CA SER A 291 3.46 -14.30 3.95
C SER A 291 2.45 -14.59 2.84
N GLN A 292 1.17 -14.76 3.17
CA GLN A 292 0.11 -14.95 2.17
C GLN A 292 -0.15 -13.65 1.40
N ILE A 293 -0.08 -12.51 2.08
CA ILE A 293 -0.20 -11.19 1.46
C ILE A 293 0.96 -10.96 0.47
N ALA A 294 2.19 -11.20 0.89
CA ALA A 294 3.37 -11.08 0.04
C ALA A 294 3.27 -11.98 -1.21
N ASN A 295 2.78 -13.22 -1.08
CA ASN A 295 2.55 -14.08 -2.24
C ASN A 295 1.46 -13.56 -3.19
N ALA A 296 0.45 -12.85 -2.67
CA ALA A 296 -0.62 -12.30 -3.48
C ALA A 296 -0.19 -11.02 -4.23
N ILE A 297 0.38 -10.04 -3.52
CA ILE A 297 0.65 -8.69 -4.09
C ILE A 297 2.13 -8.35 -4.25
N GLY A 298 3.02 -9.21 -3.78
CA GLY A 298 4.47 -9.04 -3.85
C GLY A 298 5.06 -8.46 -2.57
N ASP A 299 6.36 -8.67 -2.41
CA ASP A 299 7.19 -8.03 -1.39
C ASP A 299 8.59 -7.85 -1.96
N GLU A 300 8.94 -6.61 -2.32
CA GLU A 300 10.25 -6.28 -2.88
C GLU A 300 11.40 -6.54 -1.91
N VAL A 301 11.16 -6.38 -0.60
CA VAL A 301 12.18 -6.60 0.44
C VAL A 301 12.47 -8.09 0.59
N ALA A 302 11.44 -8.91 0.52
CA ALA A 302 11.57 -10.37 0.57
C ALA A 302 11.90 -11.01 -0.79
N GLY A 303 11.92 -10.22 -1.88
CA GLY A 303 12.15 -10.73 -3.24
C GLY A 303 11.00 -11.61 -3.77
N ILE A 304 9.77 -11.40 -3.27
CA ILE A 304 8.58 -12.18 -3.65
C ILE A 304 7.86 -11.46 -4.78
N ASP A 305 7.77 -12.11 -5.93
CA ASP A 305 7.04 -11.62 -7.10
C ASP A 305 5.57 -12.08 -7.02
N GLY A 306 4.71 -11.21 -6.50
CA GLY A 306 3.30 -11.55 -6.24
C GLY A 306 2.48 -11.83 -7.51
N GLY A 307 1.37 -12.54 -7.35
CA GLY A 307 0.51 -12.95 -8.46
C GLY A 307 -0.45 -11.88 -9.03
N VAL A 308 -0.65 -10.76 -8.32
CA VAL A 308 -1.56 -9.67 -8.76
C VAL A 308 -0.80 -8.63 -9.60
N ASP A 309 -1.33 -8.32 -10.79
CA ASP A 309 -0.86 -7.22 -11.62
C ASP A 309 -1.41 -5.88 -11.13
N LEU A 310 -0.65 -5.20 -10.25
CA LEU A 310 -1.01 -3.88 -9.73
C LEU A 310 -0.98 -2.77 -10.81
N THR A 311 -0.54 -3.06 -12.04
CA THR A 311 -0.63 -2.10 -13.15
C THR A 311 -2.01 -2.09 -13.81
N LYS A 312 -2.89 -3.05 -13.46
CA LYS A 312 -4.27 -3.17 -13.96
C LYS A 312 -5.30 -2.92 -12.84
N PRO A 313 -6.56 -2.61 -13.19
CA PRO A 313 -7.62 -2.35 -12.20
C PRO A 313 -7.81 -3.49 -11.18
N VAL A 314 -8.12 -3.09 -9.95
CA VAL A 314 -8.46 -3.98 -8.82
C VAL A 314 -9.76 -3.51 -8.17
N GLU A 315 -10.61 -4.46 -7.80
CA GLU A 315 -11.91 -4.18 -7.19
C GLU A 315 -12.26 -5.21 -6.10
N ILE A 316 -12.80 -4.74 -4.97
CA ILE A 316 -13.58 -5.60 -4.08
C ILE A 316 -15.01 -5.64 -4.61
N MET A 317 -15.45 -6.80 -5.09
CA MET A 317 -16.79 -7.00 -5.64
C MET A 317 -17.63 -7.94 -4.78
N ILE A 318 -18.95 -7.79 -4.86
CA ILE A 318 -19.91 -8.77 -4.35
C ILE A 318 -20.21 -9.75 -5.49
N PHE A 319 -20.15 -11.05 -5.21
CA PHE A 319 -20.52 -12.15 -6.12
C PHE A 319 -21.56 -13.04 -5.43
N PRO A 320 -22.34 -13.90 -6.12
CA PRO A 320 -22.48 -14.00 -7.57
C PRO A 320 -23.30 -12.82 -8.12
N PRO A 321 -23.26 -12.54 -9.43
CA PRO A 321 -23.07 -13.47 -10.56
C PRO A 321 -21.59 -13.78 -10.86
N PRO A 322 -21.19 -14.99 -11.27
CA PRO A 322 -21.98 -16.19 -11.67
C PRO A 322 -22.23 -17.24 -10.57
N ASP A 323 -23.23 -18.12 -10.74
CA ASP A 323 -23.57 -19.23 -9.82
C ASP A 323 -22.47 -20.30 -9.73
N GLU A 324 -21.63 -20.38 -10.77
CA GLU A 324 -20.47 -21.25 -10.85
C GLU A 324 -19.24 -20.48 -11.33
N MET A 325 -18.08 -20.79 -10.76
CA MET A 325 -16.77 -20.34 -11.23
C MET A 325 -15.88 -21.55 -11.47
N THR A 326 -14.86 -21.40 -12.32
CA THR A 326 -13.91 -22.50 -12.56
C THR A 326 -12.56 -22.25 -11.91
N GLN A 327 -11.79 -23.32 -11.73
CA GLN A 327 -10.41 -23.26 -11.27
C GLN A 327 -9.61 -24.44 -11.84
N TYR A 328 -8.33 -24.19 -12.15
CA TYR A 328 -7.36 -25.25 -12.41
C TYR A 328 -6.85 -25.84 -11.10
N VAL A 329 -7.34 -27.02 -10.76
CA VAL A 329 -7.01 -27.74 -9.51
C VAL A 329 -6.09 -28.92 -9.77
N ASN A 330 -5.28 -29.28 -8.76
CA ASN A 330 -4.47 -30.50 -8.78
C ASN A 330 -5.36 -31.75 -8.75
N SER A 331 -4.74 -32.92 -8.90
CA SER A 331 -5.42 -34.23 -8.92
C SER A 331 -6.33 -34.53 -7.72
N HIS A 332 -6.12 -33.88 -6.57
CA HIS A 332 -6.98 -34.03 -5.39
C HIS A 332 -8.35 -33.30 -5.51
N GLY A 333 -8.55 -32.45 -6.52
CA GLY A 333 -9.82 -31.78 -6.80
C GLY A 333 -10.23 -30.64 -5.86
N PHE A 334 -9.64 -30.54 -4.66
CA PHE A 334 -9.90 -29.42 -3.75
C PHE A 334 -9.54 -28.05 -4.36
N PRO A 335 -10.42 -27.04 -4.21
CA PRO A 335 -10.16 -25.71 -4.69
C PRO A 335 -9.21 -24.92 -3.80
N GLY A 336 -8.44 -24.03 -4.42
CA GLY A 336 -7.69 -22.96 -3.76
C GLY A 336 -8.52 -21.68 -3.57
N ASN A 337 -7.86 -20.54 -3.33
CA ASN A 337 -8.52 -19.24 -3.14
C ASN A 337 -8.68 -18.42 -4.44
N TRP A 338 -7.99 -18.78 -5.53
CA TRP A 338 -7.98 -18.07 -6.80
C TRP A 338 -8.88 -18.74 -7.84
N PHE A 339 -9.95 -18.08 -8.28
CA PHE A 339 -10.89 -18.60 -9.26
C PHE A 339 -10.80 -17.85 -10.59
N ASP A 340 -11.15 -18.54 -11.68
CA ASP A 340 -11.44 -17.95 -12.98
C ASP A 340 -12.94 -17.54 -13.01
N PRO A 341 -13.26 -16.24 -12.93
CA PRO A 341 -14.64 -15.77 -13.00
C PRO A 341 -15.22 -15.80 -14.43
N MET A 342 -14.40 -15.95 -15.46
CA MET A 342 -14.82 -15.98 -16.87
C MET A 342 -15.07 -17.41 -17.38
N SER A 343 -14.51 -18.41 -16.69
CA SER A 343 -14.64 -19.84 -16.98
C SER A 343 -14.21 -20.28 -18.39
N ASN A 344 -13.26 -19.54 -18.97
CA ASN A 344 -12.75 -19.79 -20.32
C ASN A 344 -11.29 -19.35 -20.50
N GLN A 345 -10.58 -19.06 -19.41
CA GLN A 345 -9.20 -18.59 -19.45
C GLN A 345 -8.24 -19.78 -19.37
N THR A 346 -7.06 -19.65 -19.97
CA THR A 346 -6.02 -20.69 -19.94
C THR A 346 -5.20 -20.61 -18.64
N PRO A 347 -4.50 -21.69 -18.23
CA PRO A 347 -3.60 -21.64 -17.08
C PRO A 347 -2.53 -20.55 -17.24
N ASP A 348 -1.97 -20.44 -18.45
CA ASP A 348 -0.95 -19.46 -18.81
C ASP A 348 -1.42 -18.00 -18.62
N ALA A 349 -2.65 -17.69 -19.02
CA ALA A 349 -3.25 -16.38 -18.79
C ALA A 349 -3.52 -16.11 -17.29
N LEU A 350 -3.71 -17.15 -16.48
CA LEU A 350 -3.93 -17.05 -15.04
C LEU A 350 -2.63 -17.09 -14.22
N GLY A 351 -1.47 -17.14 -14.88
CA GLY A 351 -0.18 -17.20 -14.19
C GLY A 351 0.16 -18.57 -13.61
N LEU A 352 -0.33 -19.65 -14.23
CA LEU A 352 -0.17 -21.03 -13.75
C LEU A 352 0.37 -21.96 -14.83
N SER A 353 1.20 -22.93 -14.43
CA SER A 353 1.51 -24.09 -15.26
C SER A 353 0.27 -25.00 -15.39
N ALA A 354 0.04 -25.54 -16.59
CA ALA A 354 -1.02 -26.51 -16.85
C ALA A 354 -0.67 -27.92 -16.31
N GLU A 355 0.59 -28.17 -15.95
CA GLU A 355 1.06 -29.49 -15.54
C GLU A 355 0.33 -30.01 -14.30
N GLY A 356 -0.25 -31.21 -14.40
CA GLY A 356 -0.93 -31.87 -13.28
C GLY A 356 -2.26 -31.25 -12.85
N ARG A 357 -2.78 -30.26 -13.60
CA ARG A 357 -4.02 -29.54 -13.26
C ARG A 357 -5.18 -29.90 -14.19
N THR A 358 -6.39 -29.90 -13.64
CA THR A 358 -7.64 -30.09 -14.38
C THR A 358 -8.57 -28.91 -14.13
N LEU A 359 -9.21 -28.41 -15.19
CA LEU A 359 -10.23 -27.36 -15.07
C LEU A 359 -11.49 -27.95 -14.44
N THR A 360 -11.92 -27.40 -13.31
CA THR A 360 -13.10 -27.86 -12.57
C THR A 360 -14.07 -26.70 -12.33
N SER A 361 -15.37 -26.95 -12.50
CA SER A 361 -16.43 -25.99 -12.17
C SER A 361 -16.88 -26.18 -10.72
N PHE A 362 -17.12 -25.07 -10.02
CA PHE A 362 -17.55 -25.04 -8.62
C PHE A 362 -18.76 -24.14 -8.47
N LYS A 363 -19.79 -24.64 -7.79
CA LYS A 363 -20.88 -23.81 -7.27
C LYS A 363 -20.35 -22.86 -6.20
N VAL A 364 -20.71 -21.58 -6.29
CA VAL A 364 -20.19 -20.52 -5.43
C VAL A 364 -21.30 -19.83 -4.64
N PRO A 365 -21.11 -19.58 -3.33
CA PRO A 365 -22.09 -18.85 -2.53
C PRO A 365 -22.05 -17.35 -2.81
N CYS A 366 -23.05 -16.61 -2.33
CA CYS A 366 -22.95 -15.16 -2.23
C CYS A 366 -21.88 -14.73 -1.23
N GLY A 367 -21.04 -13.77 -1.63
CA GLY A 367 -19.86 -13.35 -0.89
C GLY A 367 -19.18 -12.11 -1.47
N LYS A 368 -18.03 -11.79 -0.90
CA LYS A 368 -17.13 -10.71 -1.37
C LYS A 368 -15.81 -11.30 -1.83
N GLY A 369 -15.28 -10.79 -2.92
CA GLY A 369 -14.00 -11.23 -3.48
C GLY A 369 -13.19 -10.06 -4.02
N LEU A 370 -11.89 -10.28 -4.18
CA LEU A 370 -10.96 -9.34 -4.78
C LEU A 370 -10.77 -9.71 -6.26
N LEU A 371 -11.41 -8.96 -7.14
CA LEU A 371 -11.26 -9.08 -8.58
C LEU A 371 -10.00 -8.33 -9.02
N SER A 372 -9.13 -9.02 -9.75
CA SER A 372 -7.87 -8.48 -10.23
C SER A 372 -7.44 -9.16 -11.53
N TYR A 373 -6.24 -8.84 -12.01
CA TYR A 373 -5.61 -9.50 -13.14
C TYR A 373 -4.34 -10.22 -12.69
N SER A 374 -4.01 -11.35 -13.32
CA SER A 374 -2.77 -12.05 -13.04
C SER A 374 -1.57 -11.32 -13.62
N LYS A 375 -0.47 -11.32 -12.88
CA LYS A 375 0.82 -10.80 -13.33
C LYS A 375 1.52 -11.84 -14.21
N PRO A 376 2.29 -11.43 -15.25
CA PRO A 376 3.23 -12.33 -15.90
C PRO A 376 4.31 -12.76 -14.88
N ILE A 377 4.39 -14.06 -14.59
CA ILE A 377 5.27 -14.61 -13.56
C ILE A 377 5.91 -15.93 -14.00
N VAL A 378 6.95 -16.35 -13.30
CA VAL A 378 7.54 -17.68 -13.47
C VAL A 378 6.92 -18.62 -12.45
N ASP A 379 6.08 -19.56 -12.90
CA ASP A 379 5.58 -20.65 -12.05
C ASP A 379 6.69 -21.68 -11.83
N ASN A 380 7.42 -21.49 -10.74
CA ASN A 380 8.45 -22.40 -10.25
C ASN A 380 7.99 -23.26 -9.06
N TRP A 381 6.73 -23.15 -8.64
CA TRP A 381 6.17 -23.88 -7.51
C TRP A 381 5.36 -25.11 -7.95
N THR A 382 4.76 -25.10 -9.14
CA THR A 382 4.05 -26.28 -9.68
C THR A 382 5.05 -27.39 -10.03
N ASN A 383 6.14 -27.05 -10.71
CA ASN A 383 7.25 -27.96 -11.00
C ASN A 383 8.60 -27.22 -10.91
N PRO A 384 9.29 -27.26 -9.76
CA PRO A 384 10.56 -26.55 -9.58
C PRO A 384 11.67 -26.98 -10.54
N ASN A 385 11.61 -28.22 -11.07
CA ASN A 385 12.58 -28.73 -12.03
C ASN A 385 12.32 -28.25 -13.46
N ASN A 386 11.12 -27.74 -13.74
CA ASN A 386 10.74 -27.20 -15.05
C ASN A 386 9.86 -25.94 -14.88
N PRO A 387 10.46 -24.80 -14.46
CA PRO A 387 9.72 -23.56 -14.27
C PRO A 387 9.09 -23.06 -15.58
N VAL A 388 7.86 -22.56 -15.51
CA VAL A 388 7.14 -22.05 -16.68
C VAL A 388 6.95 -20.55 -16.58
N SER A 389 7.50 -19.79 -17.53
CA SER A 389 7.15 -18.38 -17.69
C SER A 389 5.75 -18.26 -18.27
N THR A 390 4.89 -17.54 -17.55
CA THR A 390 3.49 -17.37 -17.91
C THR A 390 3.23 -15.97 -18.48
N VAL A 391 2.30 -15.87 -19.42
CA VAL A 391 1.93 -14.57 -20.01
C VAL A 391 1.11 -13.70 -19.06
N GLY A 392 0.37 -14.34 -18.16
CA GLY A 392 -0.54 -13.69 -17.24
C GLY A 392 -1.63 -12.85 -17.93
N GLY A 393 -2.17 -11.88 -17.19
CA GLY A 393 -3.13 -10.90 -17.69
C GLY A 393 -4.58 -11.36 -17.76
N GLY A 394 -4.87 -12.60 -17.38
CA GLY A 394 -6.21 -13.11 -17.17
C GLY A 394 -6.86 -12.52 -15.91
N LYS A 395 -8.19 -12.42 -15.91
CA LYS A 395 -8.96 -12.00 -14.73
C LYS A 395 -8.97 -13.11 -13.70
N GLN A 396 -8.79 -12.76 -12.44
CA GLN A 396 -8.82 -13.70 -11.33
C GLN A 396 -9.63 -13.12 -10.18
N LEU A 397 -10.40 -13.98 -9.51
CA LEU A 397 -11.15 -13.63 -8.32
C LEU A 397 -10.54 -14.35 -7.11
N PHE A 398 -10.06 -13.59 -6.15
CA PHE A 398 -9.59 -14.12 -4.88
C PHE A 398 -10.71 -14.11 -3.84
N VAL A 399 -10.95 -15.25 -3.18
CA VAL A 399 -11.97 -15.39 -2.14
C VAL A 399 -11.33 -15.73 -0.79
N ASN A 400 -11.96 -15.30 0.30
CA ASN A 400 -11.49 -15.62 1.65
C ASN A 400 -11.68 -17.10 2.02
N ASP A 401 -11.01 -17.55 3.08
CA ASP A 401 -11.07 -18.95 3.52
C ASP A 401 -12.46 -19.40 3.96
N THR A 402 -13.27 -18.49 4.51
CA THR A 402 -14.67 -18.77 4.86
C THR A 402 -15.47 -19.14 3.61
N THR A 403 -15.36 -18.36 2.53
CA THR A 403 -16.05 -18.61 1.27
C THR A 403 -15.53 -19.89 0.62
N LYS A 404 -14.22 -20.12 0.59
CA LYS A 404 -13.62 -21.36 0.08
C LYS A 404 -14.18 -22.60 0.79
N LYS A 405 -14.31 -22.58 2.12
CA LYS A 405 -14.91 -23.68 2.90
C LYS A 405 -16.37 -23.92 2.51
N THR A 406 -17.14 -22.85 2.28
CA THR A 406 -18.52 -22.97 1.80
C THR A 406 -18.58 -23.57 0.38
N ILE A 407 -17.69 -23.16 -0.53
CA ILE A 407 -17.57 -23.75 -1.88
C ILE A 407 -17.30 -25.25 -1.79
N ILE A 408 -16.35 -25.69 -0.97
CA ILE A 408 -16.04 -27.12 -0.77
C ILE A 408 -17.30 -27.88 -0.31
N SER A 409 -18.01 -27.31 0.67
CA SER A 409 -19.22 -27.92 1.23
C SER A 409 -20.35 -28.05 0.21
N LEU A 410 -20.56 -27.03 -0.64
CA LEU A 410 -21.60 -27.02 -1.67
C LEU A 410 -21.34 -28.04 -2.79
N ASN A 411 -20.08 -28.28 -3.12
CA ASN A 411 -19.67 -29.16 -4.21
C ASN A 411 -19.37 -30.60 -3.75
N LYS A 412 -19.49 -30.90 -2.46
CA LYS A 412 -19.27 -32.23 -1.86
C LYS A 412 -17.90 -32.84 -2.21
N ILE A 413 -16.87 -32.00 -2.25
CA ILE A 413 -15.51 -32.43 -2.62
C ILE A 413 -14.82 -33.00 -1.38
N GLY A 414 -14.34 -34.23 -1.47
CA GLY A 414 -13.58 -34.88 -0.40
C GLY A 414 -14.40 -35.38 0.79
N ILE A 415 -15.69 -35.67 0.59
CA ILE A 415 -16.53 -36.42 1.55
C ILE A 415 -16.47 -37.91 1.22
#